data_AF-V5FQE7-F1
#
_entry.id   AF-V5FQE7-F1
#
_cell.length_a   1.000
_cell.length_b   1.000
_cell.length_c   1.000
_cell.angle_alpha   90.00
_cell.angle_beta   90.00
_cell.angle_gamma   90.00
#
_symmetry.space_group_name_H-M   'P 1'
#
loop_
_entity.id
_entity.type
_entity.pdbx_description
1 polymer ?
#
loop_
_entity_poly.entity_id
_entity_poly.type
_entity_poly.pdbx_seq_one_letter_code
_entity_poly.pdbx_strand_id
1 'polypeptide(L)' 'MGVTGAGKTTLLDVLANRVTMGVISGEMLVDGRPRDDSFQRKTGYVQQQDLHLETSTVREAIVFSALLRQPASVPR' A
#
# COMPACT_ATOMS: atom_id res chain seq x y z
N MET A 1 4.74 9.05 -18.82
CA MET A 1 5.84 8.76 -17.89
C MET A 1 6.48 10.08 -17.49
N GLY A 2 6.38 10.50 -16.22
CA GLY A 2 7.02 11.75 -15.75
C GLY A 2 8.51 11.57 -15.49
N VAL A 3 9.30 12.64 -15.57
CA VAL A 3 10.75 12.64 -15.30
C VAL A 3 11.08 12.27 -13.84
N THR A 4 12.31 11.85 -13.56
CA THR A 4 12.79 11.68 -12.18
C THR A 4 12.63 13.01 -11.43
N GLY A 5 12.09 12.97 -10.21
CA GLY A 5 11.78 14.18 -9.43
C GLY A 5 10.43 14.83 -9.73
N ALA A 6 9.64 14.34 -10.69
CA ALA A 6 8.30 14.87 -10.99
C ALA A 6 7.23 14.58 -9.91
N GLY A 7 7.61 14.10 -8.72
CA GLY A 7 6.66 13.81 -7.64
C GLY A 7 5.85 12.52 -7.80
N LYS A 8 6.26 11.58 -8.66
CA LYS A 8 5.54 10.30 -8.85
C LYS A 8 5.40 9.49 -7.56
N THR A 9 6.53 9.30 -6.86
CA THR A 9 6.56 8.59 -5.58
C THR A 9 5.76 9.36 -4.54
N THR A 10 5.93 10.69 -4.48
CA THR A 10 5.17 11.56 -3.58
C THR A 10 3.66 11.43 -3.79
N LEU A 11 3.19 11.43 -5.04
CA LEU A 11 1.77 11.26 -5.36
C LEU A 11 1.25 9.89 -4.89
N LEU A 12 2.00 8.81 -5.13
CA LEU A 12 1.63 7.48 -4.68
C LEU A 12 1.63 7.37 -3.15
N ASP A 13 2.58 7.99 -2.45
CA ASP A 13 2.63 8.01 -0.99
C ASP A 13 1.46 8.79 -0.39
N VAL A 14 1.06 9.92 -0.99
CA VAL A 14 -0.14 10.68 -0.60
C VAL A 14 -1.38 9.81 -0.79
N LEU A 15 -1.51 9.15 -1.95
CA LEU A 15 -2.61 8.23 -2.22
C LEU A 15 -2.55 6.99 -1.31
N ALA A 16 -1.41 6.61 -0.74
CA ALA A 16 -1.32 5.49 0.19
C ALA A 16 -1.51 5.89 1.67
N ASN A 17 -1.78 7.17 1.97
CA ASN A 17 -1.78 7.73 3.34
C ASN A 17 -0.46 7.46 4.09
N ARG A 18 0.69 7.56 3.41
CA ARG A 18 2.03 7.35 4.00
C ARG A 18 2.88 8.62 4.12
N VAL A 19 2.36 9.77 3.69
CA VAL A 19 3.03 11.07 3.84
C VAL A 19 2.73 11.66 5.22
N THR A 20 3.78 12.02 5.96
CA THR A 20 3.72 12.64 7.30
C THR A 20 4.03 14.14 7.30
N MET A 21 4.39 14.71 6.14
CA MET A 21 4.90 16.08 5.98
C MET A 21 4.30 16.74 4.73
N GLY A 22 4.04 18.05 4.82
CA GLY A 22 3.59 18.88 3.71
C GLY A 22 2.12 19.26 3.80
N VAL A 23 1.65 20.05 2.85
CA VAL A 23 0.23 20.45 2.75
C VAL A 23 -0.43 19.57 1.70
N ILE A 24 -1.39 18.76 2.15
CA ILE A 24 -2.24 17.94 1.28
C ILE A 24 -3.59 18.62 1.19
N SER A 25 -4.05 18.89 -0.03
CA SER A 25 -5.37 19.48 -0.30
C SER A 25 -6.08 18.72 -1.42
N GLY A 26 -7.40 18.86 -1.49
CA GLY A 26 -8.25 18.17 -2.45
C GLY A 26 -8.96 16.94 -1.85
N GLU A 27 -9.73 16.26 -2.70
CA GLU A 27 -10.53 15.10 -2.33
C GLU A 27 -9.89 13.80 -2.86
N MET A 28 -9.86 12.77 -2.02
CA MET A 28 -9.41 11.44 -2.41
C MET A 28 -10.60 10.49 -2.44
N LEU A 29 -11.03 10.15 -3.64
CA LEU A 29 -12.20 9.31 -3.89
C LEU A 29 -11.80 7.95 -4.47
N VAL A 30 -12.54 6.92 -4.09
CA VAL A 30 -12.50 5.58 -4.70
C VAL A 30 -13.93 5.25 -5.12
N ASP A 31 -14.13 4.95 -6.40
CA ASP A 31 -15.46 4.75 -6.99
C ASP A 31 -16.43 5.91 -6.70
N GLY A 32 -15.92 7.14 -6.70
CA GLY A 32 -16.69 8.37 -6.42
C GLY A 32 -17.05 8.58 -4.95
N ARG A 33 -16.55 7.75 -4.03
CA ARG A 33 -16.82 7.86 -2.58
C ARG A 33 -15.56 8.24 -1.81
N PRO A 34 -15.67 8.99 -0.70
CA PRO A 34 -14.56 9.22 0.21
C PRO A 34 -13.98 7.89 0.70
N ARG A 35 -12.66 7.86 0.85
CA ARG A 35 -11.95 6.68 1.38
C ARG A 35 -12.30 6.48 2.85
N ASP A 36 -12.60 5.23 3.19
CA ASP A 36 -12.85 4.82 4.57
C ASP A 36 -11.55 4.32 5.25
N ASP A 37 -11.59 4.14 6.57
CA ASP A 37 -10.46 3.60 7.35
C ASP A 37 -10.09 2.16 6.94
N SER A 38 -11.00 1.46 6.24
CA SER A 38 -10.76 0.11 5.74
C SER A 38 -9.95 0.08 4.43
N PHE A 39 -9.73 1.24 3.79
CA PHE A 39 -9.00 1.34 2.53
C PHE A 39 -7.64 0.65 2.60
N GLN A 40 -6.86 0.88 3.67
CA GLN A 40 -5.55 0.26 3.84
C GLN A 40 -5.60 -1.28 3.94
N ARG A 41 -6.73 -1.86 4.37
CA ARG A 41 -6.93 -3.31 4.40
C ARG A 41 -7.36 -3.88 3.05
N LYS A 42 -7.99 -3.06 2.20
CA LYS A 42 -8.50 -3.46 0.88
C LYS A 42 -7.50 -3.24 -0.24
N THR A 43 -6.45 -2.45 -0.02
CA THR A 43 -5.45 -2.09 -1.05
C THR A 43 -4.04 -2.46 -0.65
N GLY A 44 -3.19 -2.79 -1.64
CA GLY A 44 -1.76 -2.97 -1.45
C GLY A 44 -0.97 -1.81 -2.06
N TYR A 45 0.02 -1.30 -1.32
CA TYR A 45 1.02 -0.36 -1.84
C TYR A 45 2.38 -1.06 -1.93
N VAL A 46 2.91 -1.20 -3.15
CA VAL A 46 4.24 -1.77 -3.40
C VAL A 46 5.22 -0.62 -3.54
N GLN A 47 6.22 -0.60 -2.67
CA GLN A 47 7.22 0.46 -2.63
C GLN A 47 8.29 0.24 -3.71
N GLN A 48 9.06 1.30 -3.99
CA GLN A 48 10.18 1.22 -4.91
C GLN A 48 11.34 0.37 -4.36
N GLN A 49 11.50 0.35 -3.03
CA GLN A 49 12.46 -0.51 -2.32
C GLN A 49 11.74 -1.75 -1.83
N ASP A 50 12.31 -2.92 -2.11
CA ASP A 50 11.78 -4.18 -1.60
C ASP A 50 11.95 -4.28 -0.08
N LEU A 51 10.94 -4.84 0.59
CA LEU A 51 10.94 -5.08 2.02
C LEU A 51 10.77 -6.57 2.28
N HIS A 52 11.89 -7.28 2.35
CA HIS A 52 11.95 -8.72 2.59
C HIS A 52 12.87 -9.03 3.78
N LEU A 53 12.53 -10.08 4.52
CA LEU A 53 13.41 -10.67 5.52
C LEU A 53 14.42 -11.57 4.80
N GLU A 54 15.72 -11.28 4.97
CA GLU A 54 16.81 -12.05 4.36
C GLU A 54 16.80 -13.53 4.77
N THR A 55 16.25 -13.83 5.94
CA THR A 55 16.12 -15.18 6.48
C THR A 55 14.90 -15.95 5.97
N SER A 56 14.03 -15.31 5.18
CA SER A 56 12.78 -15.90 4.70
C SER A 56 12.87 -16.27 3.22
N THR A 57 12.34 -17.43 2.89
CA THR A 57 12.10 -17.83 1.50
C THR A 57 10.92 -17.06 0.90
N VAL A 58 10.86 -17.01 -0.43
CA VAL A 58 9.73 -16.38 -1.16
C VAL A 58 8.39 -16.98 -0.73
N ARG A 59 8.31 -18.31 -0.55
CA ARG A 59 7.08 -18.99 -0.13
C ARG A 59 6.64 -18.53 1.26
N GLU A 60 7.57 -18.45 2.21
CA GLU A 60 7.27 -18.03 3.59
C GLU A 60 6.78 -16.58 3.63
N ALA A 61 7.42 -15.67 2.89
CA ALA A 61 6.99 -14.27 2.80
C ALA A 61 5.55 -14.14 2.26
N ILE A 62 5.20 -14.92 1.23
CA ILE A 62 3.84 -14.93 0.66
C ILE A 62 2.84 -15.52 1.65
N VAL A 63 3.15 -16.66 2.27
CA VAL A 63 2.28 -17.31 3.27
C VAL A 63 2.05 -16.40 4.48
N PHE A 64 3.10 -15.74 4.97
CA PHE A 64 3.00 -14.79 6.07
C PHE A 64 2.06 -13.62 5.73
N SER A 65 2.20 -13.04 4.53
CA SER A 65 1.29 -11.98 4.05
C SER A 65 -0.15 -12.47 3.93
N ALA A 66 -0.36 -13.69 3.44
CA ALA A 66 -1.68 -14.30 3.30
C ALA A 66 -2.35 -14.50 4.68
N LEU A 67 -1.64 -15.08 5.65
CA LEU A 67 -2.17 -15.34 6.99
C LEU A 67 -2.62 -14.07 7.73
N LEU A 68 -1.98 -12.93 7.49
CA LEU A 68 -2.32 -11.67 8.14
C LEU A 68 -3.45 -10.90 7.45
N ARG A 69 -3.69 -11.15 6.16
CA ARG A 69 -4.63 -10.35 5.34
C ARG A 69 -5.88 -11.12 4.92
N GLN A 70 -5.83 -12.45 4.89
CA GLN A 70 -6.96 -13.26 4.47
C GLN A 70 -7.98 -13.43 5.62
N PRO A 71 -9.28 -13.52 5.28
CA PRO A 71 -10.31 -13.90 6.23
C PRO A 71 -10.06 -15.29 6.82
N ALA A 72 -10.49 -15.52 8.06
CA ALA A 72 -10.36 -16.81 8.75
C ALA A 72 -11.09 -17.97 8.05
N SER A 73 -12.02 -17.67 7.12
CA SER A 73 -12.71 -18.66 6.30
C SER A 73 -11.85 -19.25 5.17
N VAL A 74 -10.74 -18.61 4.82
CA VAL A 74 -9.84 -19.10 3.78
C VAL A 74 -8.93 -20.18 4.40
N PRO A 75 -8.93 -21.41 3.86
CA PRO A 75 -8.07 -22.48 4.36
C PRO A 75 -6.60 -22.15 4.15
N ARG A 76 -5.76 -22.68 5.06
CA ARG A 76 -4.30 -22.53 5.03
C ARG A 76 -3.64 -23.38 3.95
#